data_AF-A0A355WQ96-F1
#
_entry.id   AF-A0A355WQ96-F1
#
_cell.length_a   1.000
_cell.length_b   1.000
_cell.length_c   1.000
_cell.angle_alpha   90.00
_cell.angle_beta   90.00
_cell.angle_gamma   90.00
#
_symmetry.space_group_name_H-M   'P 1'
#
loop_
_entity.id
_entity.type
_entity.pdbx_description
1 polymer ?
#
loop_
_entity_poly.entity_id
_entity_poly.type
_entity_poly.pdbx_seq_one_letter_code
_entity_poly.pdbx_strand_id
1 'polypeptide(L)' 'ALVAVALGFKASAVPFHMWTPDVYEGSPTPVTAFFATAPKVAAMGLFARVMFDAFGNATADWGQIIALLSV' A
#
# COMPACT_ATOMS: atom_id res chain seq x y z
N ALA A 1 -1.10 4.45 12.70
CA ALA A 1 -2.32 4.53 11.86
C ALA A 1 -2.10 5.29 10.54
N LEU A 2 -1.85 6.61 10.54
CA LEU A 2 -1.77 7.41 9.30
C LEU A 2 -0.73 6.93 8.28
N VAL A 3 0.44 6.48 8.75
CA VAL A 3 1.48 5.91 7.88
C VAL A 3 0.99 4.66 7.14
N ALA A 4 0.26 3.78 7.84
CA ALA A 4 -0.32 2.58 7.22
C ALA A 4 -1.42 2.93 6.21
N VAL A 5 -2.21 3.99 6.45
CA VAL A 5 -3.19 4.50 5.48
C VAL A 5 -2.49 4.99 4.21
N ALA A 6 -1.44 5.80 4.34
CA ALA A 6 -0.70 6.32 3.19
C ALA A 6 -0.04 5.21 2.37
N LEU A 7 0.54 4.20 3.03
CA LEU A 7 1.15 3.06 2.37
C LEU A 7 0.10 2.11 1.76
N GLY A 8 -1.04 1.91 2.42
CA GLY A 8 -2.19 1.17 1.90
C GLY A 8 -2.77 1.82 0.64
N PHE A 9 -2.85 3.16 0.59
CA PHE A 9 -3.22 3.90 -0.62
C PHE A 9 -2.22 3.68 -1.77
N LYS A 10 -0.91 3.77 -1.50
CA LYS A 10 0.14 3.52 -2.52
C LYS A 10 0.11 2.08 -3.04
N ALA A 11 -0.27 1.13 -2.18
CA ALA A 11 -0.44 -0.28 -2.53
C ALA A 11 -1.73 -0.58 -3.31
N SER A 12 -2.70 0.34 -3.31
CA SER A 12 -4.07 0.05 -3.71
C SER A 12 -4.71 -1.08 -2.88
N ALA A 13 -4.43 -1.16 -1.58
CA ALA A 13 -5.07 -2.13 -0.68
C ALA A 13 -6.49 -1.69 -0.32
N VAL A 14 -7.39 -2.62 0.04
CA VAL A 14 -8.72 -2.29 0.59
C VAL A 14 -8.54 -1.53 1.91
N PRO A 15 -9.31 -0.45 2.19
CA PRO A 15 -10.36 0.20 1.38
C PRO A 15 -9.87 1.34 0.46
N PHE A 16 -8.56 1.49 0.25
CA PHE A 16 -7.95 2.63 -0.45
C PHE A 16 -7.72 2.40 -1.96
N HIS A 17 -8.35 1.39 -2.56
CA HIS A 17 -8.10 0.98 -3.94
C HIS A 17 -8.93 1.73 -5.00
N MET A 18 -9.95 2.49 -4.58
CA MET A 18 -10.99 3.07 -5.47
C MET A 18 -10.43 3.93 -6.62
N TRP A 19 -9.27 4.57 -6.44
CA TRP A 19 -8.64 5.39 -7.49
C TRP A 19 -8.03 4.55 -8.63
N THR A 20 -7.70 3.29 -8.36
CA THR A 20 -6.83 2.47 -9.22
C THR A 20 -7.49 2.13 -10.56
N PRO A 21 -8.77 1.71 -10.61
CA PRO A 21 -9.44 1.41 -11.88
C PRO A 21 -9.49 2.64 -12.81
N ASP A 22 -10.00 3.77 -12.30
CA ASP A 22 -10.18 5.00 -13.10
C ASP A 22 -8.85 5.54 -13.65
N VAL A 23 -7.78 5.49 -12.86
CA VAL A 23 -6.46 5.96 -13.30
C VAL A 23 -5.81 4.98 -14.29
N TYR A 24 -6.00 3.67 -14.11
CA TYR A 24 -5.43 2.69 -15.03
C TYR A 24 -6.11 2.72 -16.39
N GLU A 25 -7.42 2.98 -16.42
CA GLU A 25 -8.20 3.18 -17.63
C GLU A 25 -7.85 4.51 -18.31
N GLY A 26 -7.71 5.59 -17.53
CA GLY A 26 -7.49 6.94 -18.06
C GLY A 26 -6.05 7.25 -18.50
N SER A 27 -5.07 6.42 -18.16
CA SER A 27 -3.65 6.71 -18.44
C SER A 27 -3.08 5.90 -19.62
N PRO A 28 -2.06 6.40 -20.35
CA PRO A 28 -1.40 5.63 -21.41
C PRO A 28 -0.86 4.29 -20.89
N THR A 29 -0.97 3.23 -21.70
CA THR A 29 -0.52 1.87 -21.34
C THR A 29 0.86 1.78 -20.67
N PRO A 30 1.93 2.46 -21.13
CA PRO A 30 3.22 2.41 -20.44
C PRO A 30 3.20 3.04 -19.03
N VAL A 31 2.36 4.05 -18.80
CA VAL A 31 2.18 4.68 -17.48
C VAL A 31 1.47 3.72 -16.54
N THR A 32 0.35 3.12 -16.98
CA THR A 32 -0.35 2.08 -16.22
C THR A 32 0.58 0.91 -15.88
N ALA A 33 1.38 0.42 -16.84
CA ALA A 33 2.30 -0.69 -16.60
C ALA A 33 3.36 -0.37 -15.54
N PHE A 34 3.93 0.84 -15.56
CA PHE A 34 4.89 1.28 -14.56
C PHE A 34 4.24 1.43 -13.18
N PHE A 35 3.11 2.13 -13.07
CA PHE A 35 2.44 2.37 -11.79
C PHE A 35 1.77 1.13 -11.20
N ALA A 36 1.43 0.14 -12.03
CA ALA A 36 0.93 -1.15 -11.58
C ALA A 36 1.99 -2.04 -10.92
N THR A 37 3.28 -1.70 -11.04
CA THR A 37 4.38 -2.54 -10.56
C THR A 37 5.30 -1.77 -9.61
N ALA A 38 6.20 -0.94 -10.13
CA ALA A 38 7.33 -0.39 -9.38
C ALA A 38 6.91 0.37 -8.11
N PRO A 39 5.92 1.27 -8.13
CA PRO A 39 5.47 1.96 -6.92
C PRO A 39 4.81 1.03 -5.89
N LYS A 40 4.10 -0.02 -6.33
CA LYS A 40 3.46 -0.98 -5.43
C LYS A 40 4.49 -1.85 -4.72
N VAL A 41 5.50 -2.34 -5.44
CA VAL A 41 6.62 -3.09 -4.85
C VAL A 41 7.41 -2.21 -3.88
N ALA A 42 7.71 -0.97 -4.27
CA ALA A 42 8.38 -0.01 -3.39
C ALA A 42 7.56 0.27 -2.12
N ALA A 43 6.24 0.41 -2.24
CA ALA A 43 5.34 0.60 -1.10
C ALA A 43 5.35 -0.62 -0.16
N MET A 44 5.33 -1.84 -0.69
CA MET A 44 5.42 -3.07 0.12
C MET A 44 6.75 -3.18 0.86
N GLY A 45 7.87 -2.90 0.18
CA GLY A 45 9.20 -2.90 0.80
C GLY A 45 9.32 -1.85 1.90
N LEU A 46 8.83 -0.63 1.65
CA LEU A 46 8.80 0.43 2.66
C LEU A 46 7.86 0.09 3.82
N PHE A 47 6.72 -0.53 3.56
CA PHE A 47 5.79 -0.97 4.60
C PHE A 47 6.44 -1.96 5.56
N ALA A 48 7.06 -3.01 5.03
CA ALA A 48 7.79 -3.98 5.85
C ALA A 48 8.88 -3.29 6.69
N ARG A 49 9.72 -2.46 6.05
CA ARG A 49 10.80 -1.75 6.73
C ARG A 49 10.29 -0.87 7.87
N VAL A 50 9.24 -0.09 7.64
CA VAL A 50 8.69 0.81 8.66
C VAL A 50 8.04 0.02 9.79
N MET A 51 7.30 -1.05 9.50
CA MET A 51 6.62 -1.84 10.54
C MET A 51 7.61 -2.57 11.45
N PHE A 52 8.69 -3.12 10.89
CA PHE A 52 9.69 -3.85 11.67
C PHE A 52 10.72 -2.93 12.34
N ASP A 53 11.27 -1.94 11.62
CA ASP A 53 12.35 -1.09 12.16
C ASP A 53 11.80 0.00 13.11
N ALA A 54 10.75 0.71 12.70
CA ALA A 54 10.24 1.87 13.45
C ALA A 54 9.14 1.49 14.45
N PHE A 55 8.31 0.49 14.12
CA PHE A 55 7.18 0.04 14.94
C PHE A 55 7.33 -1.38 15.48
N GLY A 56 8.57 -1.90 15.56
CA GLY A 56 8.86 -3.26 15.99
C GLY A 56 8.36 -3.62 17.40
N ASN A 57 8.17 -2.65 18.28
CA ASN A 57 7.63 -2.86 19.64
C ASN A 57 6.09 -2.78 19.72
N ALA A 58 5.41 -2.48 18.60
CA ALA A 58 3.96 -2.29 18.52
C ALA A 58 3.29 -3.35 17.62
N THR A 59 3.83 -4.56 17.59
CA THR A 59 3.37 -5.65 16.69
C THR A 59 1.90 -6.00 16.86
N ALA A 60 1.40 -5.98 18.09
CA ALA A 60 -0.02 -6.21 18.37
C ALA A 60 -0.92 -5.15 17.71
N ASP A 61 -0.48 -3.89 17.70
CA ASP A 61 -1.25 -2.78 17.15
C ASP A 61 -1.30 -2.82 15.62
N TRP A 62 -0.13 -2.93 14.95
CA TRP A 62 -0.10 -2.93 13.49
C TRP A 62 -0.53 -4.28 12.88
N GLY A 63 -0.47 -5.37 13.63
CA GLY A 63 -0.97 -6.68 13.20
C GLY A 63 -2.47 -6.64 12.88
N GLN A 64 -3.27 -5.94 13.68
CA GLN A 64 -4.70 -5.74 13.42
C GLN A 64 -4.93 -4.94 12.13
N ILE A 65 -4.09 -3.94 11.86
CA ILE A 65 -4.17 -3.15 10.63
C ILE A 65 -3.91 -4.03 9.41
N ILE A 66 -2.89 -4.91 9.47
CA ILE A 66 -2.62 -5.85 8.37
C ILE A 66 -3.80 -6.78 8.14
N ALA A 67 -4.41 -7.31 9.20
CA ALA A 67 -5.59 -8.18 9.09
C ALA A 67 -6.75 -7.48 8.37
N LEU A 68 -6.95 -6.18 8.59
CA LEU A 68 -7.95 -5.39 7.88
C LEU A 68 -7.57 -5.14 6.42
N LEU A 69 -6.29 -4.92 6.11
CA LEU A 69 -5.79 -4.69 4.75
C LEU A 69 -5.75 -5.96 3.89
N SER A 70 -5.74 -7.15 4.50
CA SER A 70 -5.62 -8.44 3.79
C SER A 70 -6.94 -8.97 3.20
N VAL A 71 -8.03 -8.24 3.37
CA VAL A 71 -9.35 -8.54 2.79
C VAL A 71 -9.40 -8.12 1.33
#